data_AF-A0A7W0RUL2-F1
#
_entry.id   AF-A0A7W0RUL2-F1
#
_cell.length_a   1.000
_cell.length_b   1.000
_cell.length_c   1.000
_cell.angle_alpha   90.00
_cell.angle_beta   90.00
_cell.angle_gamma   90.00
#
_symmetry.space_group_name_H-M   'P 1'
#
loop_
_entity.id
_entity.type
_entity.pdbx_description
1 polymer ?
#
loop_
_entity_poly.entity_id
_entity_poly.type
_entity_poly.pdbx_seq_one_letter_code
_entity_poly.pdbx_strand_id
1 'polypeptide(L)' 'MNGINLIENGVYIFPDGRHFFARALSDGTPVLRGPLFSAVEVVIDYRIDKKGQITYSEDVTPWRVEDLIFKGVLAEY' A
#
# COMPACT_ATOMS: atom_id res chain seq x y z
N MET A 1 -21.24 1.42 4.22
CA MET A 1 -19.94 1.91 3.76
C MET A 1 -18.91 0.90 4.21
N ASN A 2 -18.35 0.10 3.30
CA ASN A 2 -17.19 -0.71 3.63
C ASN A 2 -15.99 0.25 3.57
N GLY A 3 -15.52 0.70 4.73
CA GLY A 3 -14.32 1.53 4.80
C GLY A 3 -13.10 0.75 4.30
N ILE A 4 -12.10 1.47 3.81
CA ILE A 4 -10.80 0.87 3.48
C ILE A 4 -10.20 0.34 4.78
N ASN A 5 -10.06 -0.97 4.88
CA ASN A 5 -9.56 -1.63 6.09
C ASN A 5 -8.20 -2.25 5.78
N LEU A 6 -7.16 -1.44 5.90
CA LEU A 6 -5.78 -1.92 5.93
C LEU A 6 -5.27 -1.92 7.36
N ILE A 7 -4.70 -3.04 7.77
CA ILE A 7 -3.95 -3.17 9.01
C ILE A 7 -2.64 -2.37 8.88
N GLU A 8 -2.42 -1.40 9.78
CA GLU A 8 -1.17 -0.64 9.86
C GLU A 8 0.05 -1.59 9.97
N ASN A 9 1.08 -1.34 9.16
CA ASN A 9 2.24 -2.21 8.95
C ASN A 9 1.93 -3.60 8.40
N GLY A 10 0.68 -3.94 8.06
CA GLY A 10 0.34 -5.20 7.43
C GLY A 10 1.01 -5.34 6.07
N VAL A 11 1.56 -6.52 5.76
CA VAL A 11 2.18 -6.81 4.47
C VAL A 11 1.12 -7.29 3.47
N TYR A 12 1.03 -6.62 2.34
CA TYR A 12 0.09 -6.90 1.24
C TYR A 12 0.85 -7.26 -0.03
N ILE A 13 0.23 -8.07 -0.87
CA ILE A 13 0.71 -8.41 -2.21
C ILE A 13 -0.20 -7.80 -3.25
N PHE A 14 0.38 -7.19 -4.27
CA PHE A 14 -0.32 -6.87 -5.51
C PHE A 14 -0.58 -8.14 -6.34
N PRO A 15 -1.54 -8.11 -7.28
CA PRO A 15 -1.79 -9.20 -8.22
C PRO A 15 -0.56 -9.61 -9.05
N ASP A 16 0.39 -8.70 -9.24
CA ASP A 16 1.66 -8.95 -9.95
C ASP A 16 2.75 -9.59 -9.06
N GLY A 17 2.45 -9.87 -7.79
CA GLY A 17 3.35 -10.52 -6.84
C GLY A 17 4.26 -9.57 -6.06
N ARG A 18 4.23 -8.25 -6.30
CA ARG A 18 5.03 -7.29 -5.52
C ARG A 18 4.49 -7.11 -4.11
N HIS A 19 5.41 -7.03 -3.15
CA HIS A 19 5.10 -6.86 -1.73
C HIS A 19 5.19 -5.39 -1.31
N PHE A 20 4.23 -4.98 -0.49
CA PHE A 20 4.16 -3.67 0.12
C PHE A 20 3.69 -3.80 1.56
N PHE A 21 3.92 -2.80 2.39
CA PHE A 21 3.28 -2.71 3.70
C PHE A 21 2.40 -1.48 3.79
N ALA A 22 1.27 -1.60 4.49
CA ALA A 22 0.35 -0.49 4.68
C ALA A 22 0.86 0.49 5.74
N ARG A 23 0.59 1.77 5.50
CA ARG A 23 0.80 2.87 6.45
C ARG A 23 -0.30 3.91 6.30
N ALA A 24 -0.43 4.78 7.30
CA ALA A 24 -1.14 6.04 7.15
C ALA A 24 -0.16 7.22 7.07
N LEU A 25 -0.46 8.20 6.20
CA LEU A 25 0.15 9.53 6.25
C LEU A 25 -0.37 10.30 7.46
N SER A 26 0.26 11.43 7.79
CA SER A 26 -0.13 12.28 8.93
C SER A 26 -1.59 12.79 8.85
N ASP A 27 -2.18 12.84 7.67
CA ASP A 27 -3.57 13.22 7.43
C ASP A 27 -4.55 12.03 7.48
N GLY A 28 -4.06 10.83 7.80
CA GLY A 28 -4.83 9.59 7.83
C GLY A 28 -5.01 8.92 6.46
N THR A 29 -4.43 9.46 5.39
CA THR A 29 -4.51 8.84 4.06
C THR A 29 -3.75 7.51 4.06
N PRO A 30 -4.41 6.38 3.72
CA PRO A 30 -3.74 5.10 3.61
C PRO A 30 -2.82 5.06 2.39
N VAL A 31 -1.63 4.50 2.60
CA VAL A 31 -0.60 4.29 1.58
C VAL A 31 -0.04 2.87 1.67
N LEU A 32 0.48 2.38 0.54
CA LEU A 32 1.27 1.16 0.47
C LEU A 32 2.70 1.53 0.14
N ARG A 33 3.60 1.16 1.03
CA ARG A 33 5.02 1.47 0.95
C ARG A 33 5.80 0.25 0.51
N GLY A 34 6.65 0.42 -0.51
CA GLY A 34 7.57 -0.62 -0.96
C GLY A 34 8.67 -0.88 0.07
N PRO A 35 9.28 -2.08 0.09
CA PRO A 35 10.44 -2.36 0.94
C PRO A 35 11.62 -1.46 0.54
N LEU A 36 12.41 -1.04 1.54
CA LEU A 36 13.66 -0.34 1.33
C LEU A 36 14.68 -1.29 0.68
N PHE A 37 14.88 -1.15 -0.63
CA PHE A 37 16.05 -1.73 -1.30
C PHE A 37 17.21 -0.74 -1.17
N SER A 38 18.35 -1.19 -0.63
CA SER A 38 19.44 -0.29 -0.23
C SER A 38 20.16 0.41 -1.41
N ALA A 39 20.92 1.45 -1.02
CA ALA A 39 21.87 2.29 -1.78
C ALA A 39 21.31 3.33 -2.76
N VAL A 40 20.09 3.19 -3.27
CA VAL A 40 19.44 4.24 -4.08
C VAL A 40 17.96 4.32 -3.67
N GLU A 41 17.69 5.04 -2.59
CA GLU A 41 16.38 5.12 -1.94
C GLU A 41 15.28 5.61 -2.89
N VAL A 42 14.50 4.69 -3.45
CA VAL A 42 13.17 5.02 -3.96
C VAL A 42 12.16 4.26 -3.13
N VAL A 43 11.66 4.93 -2.10
CA VAL A 43 10.46 4.48 -1.39
C VAL A 43 9.28 4.72 -2.32
N ILE A 44 8.73 3.64 -2.88
CA ILE A 44 7.52 3.70 -3.69
C ILE A 44 6.33 3.75 -2.75
N ASP A 45 5.69 4.92 -2.66
CA ASP A 45 4.43 5.10 -1.93
C ASP A 45 3.27 5.13 -2.94
N TYR A 46 2.42 4.11 -2.90
CA TYR A 46 1.12 4.12 -3.55
C TYR A 46 0.09 4.76 -2.61
N ARG A 47 -0.73 5.69 -3.10
CA ARG A 47 -1.85 6.27 -2.34
C ARG A 47 -3.13 5.51 -2.60
N ILE A 48 -4.03 5.50 -1.63
CA ILE A 48 -5.35 4.91 -1.77
C ILE A 48 -6.40 5.98 -1.53
N ASP A 49 -7.24 6.22 -2.54
CA ASP A 49 -8.34 7.19 -2.44
C ASP A 49 -9.50 6.64 -1.59
N LYS A 50 -10.51 7.47 -1.32
CA LYS A 50 -11.68 7.08 -0.51
C LYS A 50 -12.56 5.98 -1.13
N LYS A 51 -12.34 5.64 -2.41
CA LYS A 51 -13.04 4.59 -3.14
C LYS A 51 -12.20 3.30 -3.24
N GLY A 52 -11.03 3.28 -2.58
CA GLY A 52 -10.11 2.15 -2.61
C GLY A 52 -9.27 2.08 -3.89
N GLN A 53 -9.24 3.12 -4.72
CA GLN A 53 -8.41 3.17 -5.92
C GLN A 53 -6.95 3.41 -5.53
N ILE A 54 -6.03 2.59 -6.06
CA ILE A 54 -4.60 2.74 -5.84
C ILE A 54 -4.02 3.65 -6.93
N THR A 55 -3.26 4.67 -6.52
CA THR A 55 -2.57 5.63 -7.40
C THR A 55 -1.07 5.68 -7.11
N TYR A 56 -0.28 6.04 -8.13
CA TYR A 56 1.16 6.27 -8.04
C TYR A 56 1.51 7.55 -8.76
N SER A 57 2.17 8.49 -8.10
CA SER A 57 2.54 9.79 -8.71
C SER A 57 1.40 10.44 -9.50
N GLU A 58 0.19 10.42 -8.92
CA GLU A 58 -1.06 10.93 -9.51
C GLU A 58 -1.68 10.07 -10.64
N ASP A 59 -0.96 9.08 -11.17
CA ASP A 59 -1.51 8.12 -12.13
C ASP A 59 -2.37 7.06 -11.45
N VAL A 60 -3.48 6.71 -12.10
CA VAL A 60 -4.38 5.63 -11.68
C VAL A 60 -3.79 4.29 -12.08
N THR A 61 -3.52 3.43 -11.10
CA THR A 61 -3.10 2.04 -11.36
C THR A 61 -4.31 1.17 -11.71
N PRO A 62 -4.13 -0.01 -12.35
CA PRO A 62 -5.23 -0.93 -12.56
C PRO A 62 -5.73 -1.60 -11.27
N TRP A 63 -5.05 -1.42 -10.14
CA TRP A 63 -5.35 -2.11 -8.89
C TRP A 63 -6.20 -1.29 -7.93
N ARG A 64 -6.97 -2.00 -7.14
CA ARG A 64 -7.79 -1.50 -6.04
C ARG A 64 -7.38 -2.18 -4.75
N VAL A 65 -7.79 -1.61 -3.63
CA VAL A 65 -7.51 -2.16 -2.30
C VAL A 65 -8.06 -3.59 -2.13
N GLU A 66 -9.15 -3.92 -2.82
CA GLU A 66 -9.77 -5.25 -2.82
C GLU A 66 -8.96 -6.31 -3.58
N ASP A 67 -8.03 -5.89 -4.44
CA ASP A 67 -7.12 -6.78 -5.16
C ASP A 67 -5.91 -7.20 -4.29
N LEU A 68 -5.75 -6.58 -3.12
CA LEU A 68 -4.62 -6.81 -2.24
C LEU A 68 -4.81 -8.06 -1.41
N ILE A 69 -3.75 -8.88 -1.37
CA ILE A 69 -3.73 -10.07 -0.52
C ILE A 69 -2.94 -9.76 0.75
N PHE A 70 -3.59 -9.80 1.92
CA PHE A 70 -2.88 -9.70 3.19
C PHE A 70 -2.09 -10.99 3.47
N LYS A 71 -0.79 -10.86 3.76
CA LYS A 71 0.11 -12.00 4.04
C LYS A 71 -0.04 -12.61 5.44
N GLY A 72 -0.81 -11.99 6.34
CA GLY A 72 -0.90 -12.43 7.73
C GLY A 72 0.32 -12.05 8.58
N VAL A 73 1.21 -11.19 8.07
CA VAL A 73 2.42 -10.72 8.76
C VAL A 73 2.49 -9.19 8.76
N LEU A 74 3.20 -8.64 9.73
CA LEU A 74 3.49 -7.21 9.85
C LEU A 74 4.94 -6.95 9.44
N ALA A 75 5.21 -5.82 8.79
CA ALA A 75 6.56 -5.36 8.53
C ALA A 75 7.24 -4.92 9.83
N GLU A 76 8.46 -5.42 10.06
CA GLU A 76 9.34 -4.99 11.15
C GLU A 76 10.23 -3.83 10.67
N TYR A 77 10.55 -2.92 11.58
CA TYR A 77 11.36 -1.72 11.34
C TYR A 77 12.83 -1.95 11.64
#